data_AF-A0A2X4TN76-F1
#
_entry.id   AF-A0A2X4TN76-F1
#
_cell.length_a   1.000
_cell.length_b   1.000
_cell.length_c   1.000
_cell.angle_alpha   90.00
_cell.angle_beta   90.00
_cell.angle_gamma   90.00
#
_symmetry.space_group_name_H-M   'P 1'
#
loop_
_entity.id
_entity.type
_entity.pdbx_description
1 polymer ?
#
loop_
_entity_poly.entity_id
_entity_poly.type
_entity_poly.pdbx_seq_one_letter_code
_entity_poly.pdbx_strand_id
1 'polypeptide(L)'
;MHGEGLAWIGYGALITAIPLLSVGVLARVVGKMNYLTLSGMLAGSMTDPPALAFANGLHPTSGAAALSYATVYPLAMFLRIMSPQLLAVLFWVM
;
A
#
# COMPACT_ATOMS: atom_id res chain seq x y z
N MET A 1 19.21 26.75 12.77
CA MET A 1 18.14 25.75 12.53
C MET A 1 18.78 24.36 12.53
N HIS A 2 19.01 23.78 13.71
CA HIS A 2 19.53 22.41 13.85
C HIS A 2 18.35 21.48 14.11
N GLY A 3 17.58 21.20 13.08
CA GLY A 3 16.45 20.28 13.15
C GLY A 3 16.68 19.17 12.16
N GLU A 4 16.92 17.95 12.63
CA GLU A 4 16.98 16.76 11.76
C GLU A 4 15.63 16.48 11.08
N GLY A 5 14.57 17.25 11.38
CA GLY A 5 13.23 17.08 10.81
C GLY A 5 13.19 16.95 9.29
N LEU A 6 14.06 17.65 8.56
CA LEU A 6 14.14 17.50 7.10
C LEU A 6 14.65 16.10 6.69
N ALA A 7 15.63 15.56 7.42
CA ALA A 7 16.12 14.20 7.20
C ALA A 7 15.06 13.16 7.57
N TRP A 8 14.33 13.36 8.68
CA TRP A 8 13.22 12.50 9.08
C TRP A 8 12.08 12.47 8.04
N ILE A 9 11.73 13.63 7.46
CA ILE A 9 10.77 13.70 6.35
C ILE A 9 11.31 12.94 5.13
N GLY A 10 12.59 13.12 4.80
CA GLY A 10 13.25 12.38 3.71
C GLY A 10 13.18 10.87 3.89
N TYR A 11 13.52 10.37 5.08
CA TYR A 11 13.41 8.95 5.40
C TYR A 11 11.96 8.46 5.31
N GLY A 12 11.00 9.22 5.87
CA GLY A 12 9.57 8.92 5.78
C GLY A 12 9.06 8.80 4.34
N ALA A 13 9.52 9.71 3.47
CA ALA A 13 9.21 9.67 2.05
C ALA A 13 9.82 8.43 1.37
N LEU A 14 11.08 8.09 1.66
CA LEU A 14 11.76 6.94 1.06
C LEU A 14 11.13 5.61 1.48
N ILE A 15 10.85 5.41 2.77
CA ILE A 15 10.22 4.18 3.26
C ILE A 15 8.80 3.98 2.74
N THR A 16 8.14 5.04 2.27
CA THR A 16 6.79 4.97 1.69
C THR A 16 6.85 4.80 0.18
N ALA A 17 7.62 5.65 -0.50
CA ALA A 17 7.66 5.69 -1.96
C ALA A 17 8.38 4.48 -2.56
N ILE A 18 9.50 4.05 -1.96
CA ILE A 18 10.30 2.95 -2.52
C ILE A 18 9.48 1.65 -2.54
N PRO A 19 8.87 1.19 -1.43
CA PRO A 19 8.09 -0.04 -1.46
C PRO A 19 6.86 0.07 -2.37
N LEU A 20 6.14 1.20 -2.33
CA LEU A 20 4.95 1.42 -3.15
C LEU A 20 5.27 1.31 -4.64
N LEU A 21 6.31 2.02 -5.10
CA LEU A 21 6.72 2.00 -6.51
C LEU A 21 7.27 0.63 -6.92
N SER A 22 8.06 -0.01 -6.04
CA SER A 22 8.63 -1.33 -6.32
C SER A 22 7.53 -2.38 -6.50
N VAL A 23 6.56 -2.43 -5.58
CA VAL A 23 5.43 -3.35 -5.67
C VAL A 23 4.56 -3.02 -6.88
N GLY A 24 4.31 -1.74 -7.16
CA GLY A 24 3.56 -1.30 -8.34
C GLY A 24 4.19 -1.77 -9.65
N VAL A 25 5.51 -1.59 -9.79
CA VAL A 25 6.28 -2.04 -10.96
C VAL A 25 6.29 -3.56 -11.06
N LEU A 26 6.55 -4.28 -9.97
CA LEU A 26 6.55 -5.74 -9.96
C LEU A 26 5.19 -6.32 -10.32
N ALA A 27 4.10 -5.80 -9.76
CA ALA A 27 2.74 -6.24 -10.08
C ALA A 27 2.37 -5.98 -11.55
N ARG A 28 2.92 -4.93 -12.16
CA ARG A 28 2.73 -4.63 -13.58
C ARG A 28 3.58 -5.52 -14.49
N VAL A 29 4.87 -5.69 -14.19
CA VAL A 29 5.82 -6.40 -15.06
C VAL A 29 5.71 -7.91 -14.90
N VAL A 30 5.65 -8.41 -13.67
CA VAL A 30 5.58 -9.85 -13.35
C VAL A 30 4.14 -10.32 -13.32
N GLY A 31 3.28 -9.61 -12.58
CA GLY A 31 1.87 -9.97 -12.41
C GLY A 31 0.97 -9.64 -13.60
N LYS A 32 1.48 -8.88 -14.59
CA LYS A 32 0.74 -8.41 -15.78
C LYS A 32 -0.63 -7.80 -15.45
N MET A 33 -0.78 -7.25 -14.25
CA MET A 33 -2.07 -6.75 -13.77
C MET A 33 -2.51 -5.53 -14.59
N ASN A 34 -3.81 -5.44 -14.84
CA ASN A 34 -4.39 -4.27 -15.49
C ASN A 34 -4.32 -3.05 -14.55
N TYR A 35 -4.38 -1.83 -15.12
CA TYR A 35 -4.19 -0.60 -14.37
C TYR A 35 -5.26 -0.39 -13.28
N LEU A 36 -6.52 -0.80 -13.53
CA LEU A 36 -7.62 -0.70 -12.57
C LEU A 36 -7.40 -1.61 -11.36
N THR A 37 -7.09 -2.88 -11.57
CA THR A 37 -6.74 -3.83 -10.50
C THR A 37 -5.50 -3.36 -9.73
N LEU A 38 -4.47 -2.88 -10.42
CA LEU A 38 -3.26 -2.36 -9.77
C LEU A 38 -3.57 -1.15 -8.88
N SER A 39 -4.33 -0.18 -9.38
CA SER A 39 -4.74 1.00 -8.61
C SER A 39 -5.61 0.64 -7.41
N GLY A 40 -6.56 -0.29 -7.58
CA GLY A 40 -7.39 -0.80 -6.47
C GLY A 40 -6.57 -1.56 -5.42
N MET A 41 -5.60 -2.37 -5.84
CA MET A 41 -4.66 -3.04 -4.95
C MET A 41 -3.83 -2.03 -4.16
N LEU A 42 -3.21 -1.06 -4.83
CA LEU A 42 -2.38 -0.06 -4.17
C LEU A 42 -3.21 0.80 -3.22
N ALA A 43 -4.40 1.26 -3.64
CA ALA A 43 -5.33 2.00 -2.80
C ALA A 43 -5.80 1.19 -1.58
N GLY A 44 -6.12 -0.10 -1.75
CA GLY A 44 -6.52 -0.97 -0.65
C GLY A 44 -5.38 -1.25 0.30
N SER A 45 -4.17 -1.45 -0.22
CA SER A 45 -2.98 -1.63 0.58
C SER A 45 -2.69 -0.38 1.40
N MET A 46 -2.78 0.82 0.84
CA MET A 46 -2.50 2.08 1.54
C MET A 46 -3.69 2.64 2.31
N THR A 47 -4.86 2.03 2.22
CA THR A 47 -6.11 2.53 2.83
C THR A 47 -6.43 3.95 2.34
N ASP A 48 -6.51 4.11 1.02
CA ASP A 48 -6.74 5.41 0.38
C ASP A 48 -8.05 5.44 -0.44
N PRO A 49 -9.20 5.78 0.19
CA PRO A 49 -10.48 5.94 -0.49
C PRO A 49 -10.49 6.91 -1.69
N PRO A 50 -9.82 8.08 -1.68
CA PRO A 50 -9.80 8.97 -2.84
C PRO A 50 -9.07 8.38 -4.05
N ALA A 51 -7.98 7.62 -3.87
CA ALA A 51 -7.35 6.90 -4.98
C ALA A 51 -8.27 5.84 -5.57
N LEU A 52 -9.09 5.16 -4.75
CA LEU A 52 -10.09 4.22 -5.24
C LEU A 52 -11.21 4.94 -6.02
N ALA A 53 -11.68 6.08 -5.55
CA ALA A 53 -12.68 6.88 -6.25
C ALA A 53 -12.15 7.34 -7.63
N PHE A 54 -10.89 7.76 -7.70
CA PHE A 54 -10.22 8.10 -8.96
C PHE A 54 -10.09 6.89 -9.90
N ALA A 55 -9.68 5.74 -9.37
CA ALA A 55 -9.58 4.49 -10.12
C ALA A 55 -10.92 4.02 -10.71
N ASN A 56 -12.00 4.09 -9.92
CA ASN A 56 -13.34 3.77 -10.41
C ASN A 56 -13.85 4.82 -11.42
N GLY A 57 -13.46 6.09 -11.25
CA GLY A 57 -13.79 7.18 -12.20
C GLY A 57 -13.16 7.01 -13.58
N LEU A 58 -11.97 6.37 -13.66
CA LEU A 58 -11.30 6.07 -14.93
C LEU A 58 -12.05 5.07 -15.81
N HIS A 59 -12.75 4.12 -15.20
CA HIS A 59 -13.57 3.15 -15.93
C HIS A 59 -14.78 2.71 -15.09
N PRO A 60 -15.87 3.50 -15.07
CA PRO A 60 -17.01 3.31 -14.16
C PRO A 60 -17.70 1.95 -14.27
N THR A 61 -17.58 1.29 -15.43
CA THR A 61 -18.16 -0.03 -15.69
C THR A 61 -17.26 -1.19 -15.25
N SER A 62 -16.01 -0.92 -14.86
CA SER A 62 -15.06 -1.95 -14.45
C SER A 62 -14.97 -2.00 -12.93
N GLY A 63 -15.65 -2.99 -12.32
CA GLY A 63 -15.57 -3.25 -10.88
C GLY A 63 -14.21 -3.79 -10.40
N ALA A 64 -13.20 -3.84 -11.27
CA ALA A 64 -11.90 -4.44 -10.98
C ALA A 64 -11.11 -3.69 -9.90
N ALA A 65 -11.21 -2.35 -9.85
CA ALA A 65 -10.54 -1.55 -8.83
C ALA A 65 -11.18 -1.74 -7.44
N ALA A 66 -12.52 -1.67 -7.37
CA ALA A 66 -13.28 -1.91 -6.14
C ALA A 66 -13.09 -3.35 -5.61
N LEU A 67 -13.15 -4.35 -6.51
CA LEU A 67 -12.91 -5.74 -6.14
C LEU A 67 -11.49 -5.90 -5.59
N SER A 68 -10.48 -5.41 -6.30
CA SER A 68 -9.09 -5.53 -5.85
C SER A 68 -8.87 -4.85 -4.50
N TYR A 69 -9.44 -3.66 -4.28
CA TYR A 69 -9.39 -2.95 -3.00
C TYR A 69 -9.98 -3.80 -1.88
N ALA A 70 -11.18 -4.34 -2.07
CA ALA A 70 -11.87 -5.14 -1.07
C ALA A 70 -11.11 -6.43 -0.71
N THR A 71 -10.36 -7.03 -1.64
CA THR A 71 -9.57 -8.23 -1.36
C THR A 71 -8.31 -7.95 -0.54
N VAL A 72 -7.58 -6.85 -0.85
CA VAL A 72 -6.28 -6.59 -0.22
C VAL A 72 -6.39 -5.81 1.08
N TYR A 73 -7.42 -4.99 1.24
CA TYR A 73 -7.59 -4.13 2.41
C TYR A 73 -7.64 -4.93 3.74
N PRO A 74 -8.47 -5.99 3.88
CA PRO A 74 -8.52 -6.77 5.12
C PRO A 74 -7.19 -7.45 5.44
N LEU A 75 -6.51 -8.01 4.43
CA LEU A 75 -5.21 -8.66 4.60
C LEU A 75 -4.14 -7.65 5.02
N ALA A 76 -4.06 -6.50 4.35
CA ALA A 76 -3.11 -5.45 4.67
C ALA A 76 -3.32 -4.89 6.09
N MET A 77 -4.58 -4.68 6.48
CA MET A 77 -4.92 -4.28 7.85
C MET A 77 -4.52 -5.33 8.87
N PHE A 78 -4.83 -6.60 8.61
CA PHE A 78 -4.43 -7.70 9.49
C PHE A 78 -2.92 -7.74 9.67
N LEU A 79 -2.14 -7.67 8.59
CA LEU A 79 -0.67 -7.67 8.68
C LEU A 79 -0.14 -6.45 9.45
N ARG A 80 -0.68 -5.25 9.18
CA ARG A 80 -0.30 -4.03 9.92
C ARG A 80 -0.53 -4.16 11.42
N ILE A 81 -1.60 -4.84 11.83
CA ILE A 81 -1.87 -5.09 13.23
C ILE A 81 -0.97 -6.22 13.73
N MET A 82 -0.84 -7.34 13.04
CA MET A 82 -0.12 -8.51 13.58
C MET A 82 1.40 -8.35 13.61
N SER A 83 2.00 -7.66 12.64
CA SER A 83 3.45 -7.50 12.54
C SER A 83 4.09 -6.89 13.80
N PRO A 84 3.63 -5.74 14.34
CA PRO A 84 4.20 -5.20 15.58
C PRO A 84 4.02 -6.14 16.79
N GLN A 85 2.90 -6.87 16.88
CA GLN A 85 2.64 -7.83 17.96
C GLN A 85 3.63 -8.98 17.91
N LEU A 86 3.88 -9.53 16.71
CA LEU A 86 4.86 -10.60 16.50
C LEU A 86 6.29 -10.12 16.80
N LEU A 87 6.63 -8.90 16.37
CA LEU A 87 7.92 -8.29 16.68
C LEU A 87 8.11 -8.10 18.19
N ALA A 88 7.09 -7.62 18.90
CA ALA A 88 7.14 -7.45 20.35
C ALA A 88 7.38 -8.78 21.09
N VAL A 89 6.68 -9.85 20.71
CA VAL A 89 6.89 -11.19 21.29
C VAL A 89 8.29 -11.71 20.97
N LEU A 90 8.75 -11.55 19.72
CA LEU A 90 10.10 -11.98 19.32
C LEU A 90 11.19 -11.26 20.13
N PHE A 91 11.09 -9.94 20.28
CA PHE A 91 12.04 -9.15 21.08
C PHE A 91 11.92 -9.38 22.59
N TRP A 92 10.78 -9.88 23.08
CA TRP A 92 10.59 -10.24 24.48
C TRP A 92 11.19 -11.62 24.81
N VAL A 93 11.19 -12.55 23.85
CA VAL A 93 11.66 -13.93 24.02
C VAL A 93 13.18 -14.06 23.81
N MET A 94 13.81 -13.13 23.07
CA MET A 94 15.27 -13.02 22.89
C MET A 94 15.92 -12.21 24.01
#